data_AF-U2P8X5-F1
#
_entry.id   AF-U2P8X5-F1
#
_cell.length_a   1.000
_cell.length_b   1.000
_cell.length_c   1.000
_cell.angle_alpha   90.00
_cell.angle_beta   90.00
_cell.angle_gamma   90.00
#
_symmetry.space_group_name_H-M   'P 1'
#
loop_
_entity.id
_entity.type
_entity.pdbx_description
1 polymer ?
#
loop_
_entity_poly.entity_id
_entity_poly.type
_entity_poly.pdbx_seq_one_letter_code
_entity_poly.pdbx_strand_id
1 'polypeptide(L)'
;MLERPHKGVFWLINGEIWAVPFDNQKYKSGISKSGDSYVHRKIWKEIKPRKCRYPYNYYPRGRVEITSKNVCIIYMNPNIGEEYMDEIMKKFGLVSVSKIIYDNSSHYRSYLDNGWKADKK
;
A
#
# COMPACT_ATOMS: atom_id res chain seq x y z
N MET A 1 2.20 4.44 18.29
CA MET A 1 2.36 3.26 17.41
C MET A 1 1.01 2.55 17.36
N LEU A 2 0.68 1.82 16.29
CA LEU A 2 -0.57 1.05 16.28
C LEU A 2 -0.48 -0.08 17.29
N GLU A 3 -1.55 -0.28 18.07
CA GLU A 3 -1.58 -1.29 19.14
C GLU A 3 -1.84 -2.70 18.63
N ARG A 4 -2.26 -2.84 17.37
CA ARG A 4 -2.60 -4.12 16.74
C ARG A 4 -2.17 -4.15 15.27
N PRO A 5 -1.94 -5.34 14.69
CA PRO A 5 -1.72 -5.49 13.26
C PRO A 5 -2.91 -4.98 12.44
N HIS A 6 -2.64 -4.17 11.42
CA HIS A 6 -3.65 -3.68 10.48
C HIS A 6 -3.30 -4.09 9.05
N LYS A 7 -4.30 -4.50 8.28
CA LYS A 7 -4.23 -4.50 6.82
C LYS A 7 -4.25 -3.06 6.28
N GLY A 8 -3.92 -2.87 5.01
CA GLY A 8 -4.02 -1.57 4.36
C GLY A 8 -3.09 -1.44 3.17
N VAL A 9 -2.81 -0.20 2.78
CA VAL A 9 -2.07 0.10 1.55
C VAL A 9 -0.94 1.09 1.81
N PHE A 10 0.12 1.02 1.03
CA PHE A 10 1.25 1.94 1.17
C PHE A 10 1.89 2.28 -0.17
N TRP A 11 2.68 3.36 -0.17
CA TRP A 11 3.50 3.81 -1.29
C TRP A 11 4.92 4.11 -0.80
N LEU A 12 5.91 3.91 -1.66
CA LEU A 12 7.26 4.43 -1.46
C LEU A 12 7.36 5.79 -2.17
N ILE A 13 7.44 6.89 -1.40
CA ILE A 13 7.46 8.25 -1.93
C ILE A 13 8.74 8.92 -1.43
N ASN A 14 9.63 9.29 -2.37
CA ASN A 14 10.89 9.97 -2.06
C ASN A 14 11.73 9.27 -0.97
N GLY A 15 11.76 7.93 -0.97
CA GLY A 15 12.51 7.14 0.02
C GLY A 15 11.79 6.92 1.35
N GLU A 16 10.52 7.33 1.49
CA GLU A 16 9.75 7.12 2.72
C GLU A 16 8.48 6.30 2.46
N ILE A 17 8.12 5.42 3.42
CA ILE A 17 6.90 4.62 3.32
C ILE A 17 5.68 5.45 3.72
N TRP A 18 4.87 5.85 2.74
CA TRP A 18 3.57 6.45 3.00
C TRP A 18 2.52 5.37 3.26
N ALA A 19 2.37 4.97 4.52
CA ALA A 19 1.44 3.92 4.94
C ALA A 19 0.06 4.45 5.27
N VAL A 20 -0.97 3.69 4.87
CA VAL A 20 -2.37 3.94 5.19
C VAL A 20 -3.00 2.65 5.74
N PRO A 21 -2.89 2.42 7.06
CA PRO A 21 -3.61 1.37 7.77
C PRO A 21 -5.11 1.48 7.52
N PHE A 22 -5.78 0.34 7.35
CA PHE A 22 -7.21 0.28 7.08
C PHE A 22 -8.03 0.69 8.30
N ASP A 23 -8.92 1.66 8.09
CA ASP A 23 -9.88 2.15 9.07
C ASP A 23 -11.24 2.36 8.37
N ASN A 24 -12.25 1.60 8.77
CA ASN A 24 -13.57 1.64 8.11
C ASN A 24 -14.37 2.92 8.41
N GLN A 25 -13.90 3.79 9.30
CA GLN A 25 -14.56 5.04 9.67
C GLN A 25 -13.93 6.26 9.02
N LYS A 26 -12.63 6.22 8.73
CA LYS A 26 -11.84 7.40 8.33
C LYS A 26 -11.99 7.80 6.86
N TYR A 27 -11.66 6.90 5.93
CA TYR A 27 -11.60 7.19 4.49
C TYR A 27 -12.67 6.39 3.73
N LYS A 28 -13.95 6.67 4.03
CA LYS A 28 -15.09 5.88 3.52
C LYS A 28 -15.10 5.77 1.99
N SER A 29 -14.70 6.83 1.27
CA SER A 29 -14.68 6.81 -0.19
C SER A 29 -13.58 5.90 -0.75
N GLY A 30 -12.53 5.66 0.04
CA GLY A 30 -11.42 4.76 -0.27
C GLY A 30 -11.73 3.27 -0.14
N ILE A 31 -12.83 2.88 0.50
CA ILE A 31 -13.13 1.49 0.86
C ILE A 31 -13.51 0.65 -0.38
N SER A 32 -13.08 -0.61 -0.37
CA SER A 32 -13.43 -1.65 -1.34
C SER A 32 -14.92 -1.98 -1.31
N LYS A 33 -15.43 -2.66 -2.34
CA LYS A 33 -16.84 -3.11 -2.35
C LYS A 33 -17.14 -4.10 -1.23
N SER A 34 -16.16 -4.91 -0.82
CA SER A 34 -16.26 -5.85 0.29
C SER A 34 -16.26 -5.18 1.66
N GLY A 35 -15.97 -3.88 1.75
CA GLY A 35 -16.02 -3.12 3.01
C GLY A 35 -14.81 -3.34 3.93
N ASP A 36 -13.82 -4.10 3.49
CA ASP A 36 -12.79 -4.65 4.37
C ASP A 36 -11.36 -4.24 4.00
N SER A 37 -11.17 -3.40 2.97
CA SER A 37 -9.84 -2.90 2.61
C SER A 37 -9.94 -1.58 1.85
N TYR A 38 -8.81 -0.92 1.62
CA TYR A 38 -8.75 0.25 0.74
C TYR A 38 -8.36 -0.13 -0.69
N VAL A 39 -8.97 0.57 -1.64
CA VAL A 39 -8.58 0.53 -3.05
C VAL A 39 -7.63 1.68 -3.30
N HIS A 40 -6.38 1.40 -3.71
CA HIS A 40 -5.33 2.41 -3.93
C HIS A 40 -5.83 3.60 -4.74
N ARG A 41 -6.51 3.35 -5.88
CA ARG A 41 -7.05 4.40 -6.76
C ARG A 41 -8.07 5.31 -6.06
N LYS A 42 -8.92 4.73 -5.22
CA LYS A 42 -9.97 5.50 -4.54
C LYS A 42 -9.37 6.34 -3.41
N ILE A 43 -8.62 5.71 -2.52
CA ILE A 43 -8.11 6.39 -1.33
C ILE A 43 -7.06 7.46 -1.66
N TRP A 44 -6.30 7.31 -2.75
CA TRP A 44 -5.29 8.28 -3.17
C TRP A 44 -5.85 9.70 -3.33
N LYS A 45 -7.14 9.84 -3.68
CA LYS A 45 -7.80 11.14 -3.78
C LYS A 45 -7.85 11.89 -2.44
N GLU A 46 -7.88 11.15 -1.34
CA GLU A 46 -7.96 11.69 0.03
C GLU A 46 -6.59 11.84 0.68
N ILE A 47 -5.67 10.89 0.45
CA ILE A 47 -4.44 10.74 1.25
C ILE A 47 -3.17 11.20 0.54
N LYS A 48 -3.22 11.53 -0.76
CA LYS A 48 -2.01 11.92 -1.48
C LYS A 48 -1.37 13.16 -0.82
N PRO A 49 -0.04 13.27 -0.81
CA PRO A 49 0.63 14.47 -0.32
C PRO A 49 0.11 15.74 -1.01
N ARG A 50 -0.02 16.86 -0.28
CA ARG A 50 -0.70 18.10 -0.77
C ARG A 50 -0.17 18.60 -2.12
N LYS A 51 1.14 18.49 -2.36
CA LYS A 51 1.79 18.94 -3.60
C LYS A 51 1.89 17.83 -4.67
N CYS A 52 1.34 16.64 -4.41
CA CYS A 52 1.41 15.52 -5.33
C CYS A 52 0.46 15.69 -6.52
N ARG A 53 1.04 15.77 -7.72
CA ARG A 53 0.32 15.88 -8.99
C ARG A 53 0.10 14.53 -9.67
N TYR A 54 0.82 13.51 -9.22
CA TYR A 54 0.86 12.19 -9.83
C TYR A 54 -0.35 11.31 -9.46
N PRO A 55 -0.76 10.38 -10.35
CA PRO A 55 -1.81 9.40 -10.05
C PRO A 55 -1.34 8.38 -9.00
N TYR A 56 -2.29 7.62 -8.45
CA TYR A 56 -2.03 6.61 -7.41
C TYR A 56 -1.04 5.53 -7.84
N ASN A 57 -0.93 5.29 -9.15
CA ASN A 57 -0.08 4.24 -9.70
C ASN A 57 1.32 4.74 -10.11
N TYR A 58 1.64 6.01 -9.86
CA TYR A 58 2.94 6.57 -10.20
C TYR A 58 4.05 5.96 -9.36
N TYR A 59 3.95 6.07 -8.03
CA TYR A 59 4.97 5.53 -7.13
C TYR A 59 4.86 4.01 -6.96
N PRO A 60 5.98 3.32 -6.67
CA PRO A 60 5.95 1.95 -6.18
C PRO A 60 5.01 1.87 -4.97
N ARG A 61 4.23 0.80 -4.91
CA ARG A 61 3.18 0.64 -3.91
C ARG A 61 3.05 -0.80 -3.49
N GLY A 62 2.40 -0.98 -2.35
CA GLY A 62 2.11 -2.29 -1.81
C GLY A 62 0.87 -2.30 -0.96
N ARG A 63 0.63 -3.45 -0.35
CA ARG A 63 -0.55 -3.80 0.41
C ARG A 63 -0.17 -4.81 1.47
N VAL A 64 -0.68 -4.56 2.67
CA VAL A 64 -0.67 -5.54 3.75
C VAL A 64 -2.05 -6.18 3.79
N GLU A 65 -2.10 -7.50 3.65
CA GLU A 65 -3.31 -8.29 3.88
C GLU A 65 -3.11 -9.17 5.11
N ILE A 66 -4.17 -9.27 5.93
CA ILE A 66 -4.23 -10.15 7.09
C ILE A 66 -5.45 -11.04 6.89
N THR A 67 -5.20 -12.34 6.74
CA THR A 67 -6.27 -13.30 6.52
C THR A 67 -7.02 -13.60 7.82
N SER A 68 -8.20 -14.24 7.73
CA SER A 68 -8.95 -14.70 8.91
C SER A 68 -8.17 -15.70 9.79
N LYS A 69 -7.10 -16.31 9.27
CA LYS A 69 -6.20 -17.20 10.00
C LYS A 69 -4.98 -16.46 10.58
N ASN A 70 -5.01 -15.13 10.65
CA ASN A 70 -3.90 -14.26 11.09
C ASN A 70 -2.60 -14.43 10.29
N VAL A 71 -2.68 -14.93 9.06
CA VAL A 71 -1.54 -14.95 8.14
C VAL A 71 -1.34 -13.55 7.57
N CYS A 72 -0.16 -12.97 7.78
CA CYS A 72 0.21 -11.65 7.28
C CYS A 72 0.97 -11.78 5.96
N ILE A 73 0.42 -11.20 4.90
CA ILE A 73 0.98 -11.23 3.55
C ILE A 73 1.20 -9.80 3.08
N ILE A 74 2.40 -9.52 2.60
CA ILE A 74 2.74 -8.23 1.98
C ILE A 74 2.88 -8.43 0.48
N TYR A 75 2.07 -7.72 -0.29
CA TYR A 75 2.22 -7.58 -1.73
C TYR A 75 2.87 -6.24 -2.03
N MET A 76 3.91 -6.21 -2.85
CA MET A 76 4.53 -4.94 -3.23
C MET A 76 5.20 -4.97 -4.58
N ASN A 77 5.33 -3.77 -5.16
CA ASN A 77 6.16 -3.54 -6.33
C ASN A 77 7.63 -3.97 -6.05
N PRO A 78 8.32 -4.63 -7.01
CA PRO A 78 9.70 -5.11 -6.83
C PRO A 78 10.74 -4.04 -6.53
N ASN A 79 10.47 -2.77 -6.87
CA ASN A 79 11.35 -1.64 -6.57
C ASN A 79 11.24 -1.16 -5.11
N ILE A 80 10.42 -1.80 -4.27
CA ILE A 80 10.44 -1.62 -2.82
C ILE A 80 11.32 -2.72 -2.23
N GLY A 81 12.55 -2.36 -1.86
CA GLY A 81 13.52 -3.29 -1.31
C GLY A 81 13.24 -3.68 0.15
N GLU A 82 14.01 -4.65 0.64
CA GLU A 82 13.90 -5.19 2.00
C GLU A 82 14.22 -4.14 3.08
N GLU A 83 14.99 -3.10 2.75
CA GLU A 83 15.36 -2.00 3.65
C GLU A 83 14.14 -1.24 4.21
N TYR A 84 12.98 -1.35 3.56
CA TYR A 84 11.74 -0.69 4.01
C TYR A 84 10.87 -1.57 4.93
N MET A 85 11.24 -2.84 5.14
CA MET A 85 10.39 -3.80 5.84
C MET A 85 10.10 -3.41 7.29
N ASP A 86 11.13 -2.97 8.02
CA ASP A 86 10.98 -2.52 9.41
C ASP A 86 10.03 -1.32 9.52
N GLU A 87 10.13 -0.38 8.57
CA GLU A 87 9.23 0.78 8.53
C GLU A 87 7.79 0.37 8.21
N ILE A 88 7.59 -0.52 7.23
CA ILE A 88 6.28 -1.06 6.89
C ILE A 88 5.68 -1.77 8.10
N MET A 89 6.41 -2.71 8.71
CA MET A 89 5.94 -3.45 9.88
C MET A 89 5.55 -2.52 11.03
N LYS A 90 6.40 -1.54 11.35
CA LYS A 90 6.12 -0.54 12.38
C LYS A 90 4.87 0.29 12.08
N LYS A 91 4.69 0.74 10.84
CA LYS A 91 3.54 1.57 10.44
C LYS A 91 2.22 0.81 10.42
N PHE A 92 2.25 -0.51 10.22
CA PHE A 92 1.07 -1.37 10.26
C PHE A 92 0.90 -2.15 11.58
N GLY A 93 1.78 -1.94 12.57
CA GLY A 93 1.72 -2.65 13.85
C GLY A 93 1.96 -4.16 13.74
N LEU A 94 2.75 -4.59 12.75
CA LEU A 94 3.05 -5.99 12.49
C LEU A 94 4.21 -6.47 13.36
N VAL A 95 4.05 -7.64 13.98
CA VAL A 95 5.11 -8.30 14.75
C VAL A 95 5.90 -9.29 13.88
N SER A 96 5.23 -9.90 12.89
CA SER A 96 5.85 -10.80 11.93
C SER A 96 5.11 -10.75 10.59
N VAL A 97 5.83 -11.11 9.52
CA VAL A 97 5.29 -11.23 8.17
C VAL A 97 5.44 -12.68 7.73
N SER A 98 4.33 -13.32 7.37
CA SER A 98 4.34 -14.73 6.97
C SER A 98 4.83 -14.92 5.55
N LYS A 99 4.54 -13.95 4.67
CA LYS A 99 4.92 -14.03 3.25
C LYS A 99 5.08 -12.64 2.64
N ILE A 100 6.14 -12.49 1.85
CA ILE A 100 6.37 -11.34 0.98
C ILE A 100 6.18 -11.76 -0.47
N ILE A 101 5.43 -10.98 -1.23
CA ILE A 101 5.15 -11.21 -2.65
C ILE A 101 5.54 -9.94 -3.41
N TYR A 102 6.64 -10.05 -4.16
CA TYR A 102 7.05 -9.04 -5.14
C TYR A 102 6.23 -9.20 -6.41
N ASP A 103 5.18 -8.39 -6.53
CA ASP A 103 4.19 -8.49 -7.60
C ASP A 103 4.67 -7.76 -8.87
N ASN A 104 5.10 -8.55 -9.85
CA ASN A 104 5.59 -8.09 -11.14
C ASN A 104 4.47 -7.81 -12.17
N SER A 105 3.20 -7.96 -11.77
CA SER A 105 2.08 -7.71 -12.66
C SER A 105 1.99 -6.22 -13.06
N SER A 106 1.35 -5.97 -14.20
CA SER A 106 1.05 -4.61 -14.65
C SER A 106 0.28 -3.79 -13.61
N HIS A 107 -0.46 -4.45 -12.70
CA HIS A 107 -1.23 -3.82 -11.65
C HIS A 107 -0.36 -3.07 -10.62
N TYR A 108 0.86 -3.55 -10.34
CA TYR A 108 1.76 -2.92 -9.37
C TYR A 108 2.86 -2.06 -9.97
N ARG A 109 3.01 -2.02 -11.30
CA ARG A 109 3.99 -1.16 -11.98
C ARG A 109 3.87 0.31 -11.58
N SER A 110 5.02 0.98 -11.63
CA SER A 110 5.30 2.35 -11.23
C SER A 110 6.18 3.06 -12.26
N TYR A 111 6.48 4.35 -12.07
CA TYR A 111 7.35 5.12 -12.97
C TYR A 111 8.77 4.55 -13.13
N LEU A 112 9.20 3.67 -12.23
CA LEU A 112 10.47 2.97 -12.29
C LEU A 112 10.43 1.73 -13.21
N ASP A 113 9.23 1.26 -13.58
CA ASP A 113 9.05 0.03 -14.33
C ASP A 113 8.92 0.30 -15.83
N ASN A 114 9.61 -0.51 -16.63
CA ASN A 114 9.51 -0.46 -18.08
C ASN A 114 8.07 -0.69 -18.56
N GLY A 115 7.61 0.18 -19.46
CA GLY A 115 6.25 0.13 -20.00
C GLY A 115 5.15 0.54 -19.03
N TRP A 116 5.49 1.16 -17.90
CA TRP A 116 4.50 1.79 -17.04
C TRP A 116 3.73 2.89 -17.78
N LYS A 117 2.44 2.99 -17.48
CA LYS A 117 1.56 4.05 -17.96
C LYS A 117 0.79 4.62 -16.79
N ALA A 118 0.73 5.95 -16.72
CA ALA A 118 -0.15 6.64 -15.81
C ALA A 118 -1.59 6.16 -16.03
N ASP A 119 -2.27 5.79 -14.95
CA ASP A 119 -3.70 5.50 -15.06
C ASP A 119 -4.42 6.80 -15.42
N LYS A 120 -5.29 6.75 -16.44
CA LYS A 120 -6.00 7.94 -16.90
C LYS A 120 -6.97 8.37 -15.79
N LYS A 121 -6.92 9.66 -15.44
CA LYS A 121 -7.76 10.24 -14.38
C LYS A 121 -9.24 10.08 -14.71
#